data_AF-A0A973JAH5-F1
#
_entry.id   AF-A0A973JAH5-F1
#
_cell.length_a   1.000
_cell.length_b   1.000
_cell.length_c   1.000
_cell.angle_alpha   90.00
_cell.angle_beta   90.00
_cell.angle_gamma   90.00
#
_symmetry.space_group_name_H-M   'P 1'
#
loop_
_entity.id
_entity.type
_entity.pdbx_description
1 polymer ?
#
loop_
_entity_poly.entity_id
_entity_poly.type
_entity_poly.pdbx_seq_one_letter_code
_entity_poly.pdbx_strand_id
1 'polypeptide(L)'
;MADPVDRLFQEWQQLGGQVLLAEVHSAPLPRAPEQVIAESTAHCRESGRLTWVTLDWLIRHVEQLDENRLLRETRKRGDLSVLGLLCDAANLRGPHPKFERVMRACKPSDTVEPFFQRVARSRLALALTQQNALEVFRRWNYLCSELRYL
;
A
#
# COMPACT_ATOMS: atom_id res chain seq x y z
N MET A 1 -16.80 11.87 -13.07
CA MET A 1 -15.55 12.17 -12.32
C MET A 1 -14.67 10.95 -12.45
N ALA A 2 -13.37 11.10 -12.72
CA ALA A 2 -12.46 9.97 -12.81
C ALA A 2 -12.38 9.24 -11.45
N ASP A 3 -12.30 7.91 -11.48
CA ASP A 3 -12.11 7.08 -10.29
C ASP A 3 -10.81 7.52 -9.58
N PRO A 4 -10.83 7.80 -8.26
CA PRO A 4 -9.62 8.11 -7.49
C PRO A 4 -8.48 7.10 -7.71
N VAL A 5 -8.81 5.82 -7.86
CA VAL A 5 -7.82 4.75 -8.10
C VAL A 5 -7.21 4.85 -9.49
N ASP A 6 -8.00 5.19 -10.52
CA ASP A 6 -7.48 5.40 -11.87
C ASP A 6 -6.52 6.59 -11.93
N ARG A 7 -6.83 7.67 -11.20
CA ARG A 7 -5.91 8.81 -11.07
C ARG A 7 -4.58 8.38 -10.44
N LEU A 8 -4.62 7.61 -9.36
CA LEU A 8 -3.41 7.10 -8.71
C LEU A 8 -2.59 6.23 -9.66
N PHE A 9 -3.22 5.43 -10.51
CA PHE A 9 -2.51 4.64 -11.51
C PHE A 9 -1.79 5.50 -12.56
N GLN A 10 -2.40 6.62 -12.99
CA GLN A 10 -1.73 7.59 -13.88
C GLN A 10 -0.49 8.20 -13.19
N GLU A 11 -0.61 8.59 -11.92
CA GLU A 11 0.51 9.17 -11.17
C GLU A 11 1.62 8.15 -10.91
N TRP A 12 1.25 6.90 -10.60
CA TRP A 12 2.22 5.83 -10.43
C TRP A 12 3.01 5.57 -11.72
N GLN A 13 2.35 5.59 -12.88
CA GLN A 13 3.03 5.47 -14.16
C GLN A 13 4.06 6.60 -14.34
N GLN A 14 3.68 7.84 -14.04
CA GLN A 14 4.59 9.00 -14.14
C GLN A 14 5.76 8.94 -13.15
N LEU A 15 5.56 8.30 -11.99
CA LEU A 15 6.61 8.04 -11.00
C LEU A 15 7.47 6.80 -11.33
N GLY A 16 7.28 6.17 -12.49
CA GLY A 16 8.04 5.00 -12.92
C GLY A 16 7.53 3.65 -12.39
N GLY A 17 6.35 3.63 -11.77
CA GLY A 17 5.67 2.40 -11.36
C GLY A 17 5.23 1.54 -12.54
N GLN A 18 5.31 0.22 -12.39
CA GLN A 18 4.92 -0.74 -13.43
C GLN A 18 3.40 -0.87 -13.53
N VAL A 19 2.76 0.07 -14.24
CA VAL A 19 1.30 0.17 -14.36
C VAL A 19 0.88 0.09 -15.84
N LEU A 20 0.07 -0.90 -16.20
CA LEU A 20 -0.57 -0.99 -17.51
C LEU A 20 -1.85 -0.14 -17.57
N LEU A 21 -1.84 0.94 -18.33
CA LEU A 21 -2.99 1.83 -18.51
C LEU A 21 -3.57 1.65 -19.91
N ALA A 22 -4.90 1.69 -20.02
CA ALA A 22 -5.58 1.66 -21.32
C ALA A 22 -5.31 2.95 -22.11
N GLU A 23 -5.32 4.09 -21.42
CA GLU A 23 -5.00 5.41 -21.96
C GLU A 23 -4.07 6.14 -21.00
N VAL A 24 -3.06 6.80 -21.54
CA VAL A 24 -2.11 7.62 -20.77
C VAL A 24 -2.53 9.06 -20.90
N HIS A 25 -2.85 9.69 -19.77
CA HIS A 25 -3.21 11.10 -19.76
C HIS A 25 -1.96 11.94 -19.47
N SER A 26 -1.67 12.89 -20.36
CA SER A 26 -0.67 13.93 -20.12
C SER A 26 -1.19 14.91 -19.08
N ALA A 27 -1.14 14.52 -17.80
CA ALA A 27 -1.46 15.39 -16.67
C ALA A 27 -0.25 16.28 -16.32
N PRO A 28 -0.45 17.41 -15.59
CA PRO A 28 0.65 18.19 -15.03
C PRO A 28 1.57 17.31 -14.15
N LEU A 29 2.80 17.79 -13.93
CA LEU A 29 3.87 17.10 -13.18
C LEU A 29 3.35 16.24 -12.03
N PRO A 30 3.83 14.99 -11.90
CA PRO A 30 3.37 14.10 -10.85
C PRO A 30 3.61 14.74 -9.48
N ARG A 31 2.66 14.55 -8.57
CA ARG A 31 2.86 14.91 -7.17
C ARG A 31 4.06 14.17 -6.61
N ALA A 32 4.63 14.72 -5.54
CA ALA A 32 5.74 14.06 -4.85
C ALA A 32 5.35 12.62 -4.43
N PRO A 33 6.26 11.64 -4.50
CA PRO A 33 5.96 10.24 -4.20
C PRO A 33 5.28 10.04 -2.85
N GLU A 34 5.67 10.82 -1.83
CA GLU A 34 5.07 10.75 -0.49
C GLU A 34 3.58 11.04 -0.49
N GLN A 35 3.11 11.94 -1.35
CA GLN A 35 1.69 12.27 -1.48
C GLN A 35 0.92 11.17 -2.19
N VAL A 36 1.53 10.57 -3.22
CA VAL A 36 0.92 9.48 -3.99
C VAL A 36 0.86 8.20 -3.16
N ILE A 37 1.91 7.87 -2.40
CA ILE A 37 1.93 6.75 -1.45
C ILE A 37 0.88 6.96 -0.37
N ALA A 38 0.88 8.14 0.27
CA ALA A 38 -0.07 8.46 1.33
C ALA A 38 -1.52 8.26 0.85
N GLU A 39 -1.88 8.80 -0.30
CA GLU A 39 -3.23 8.62 -0.83
C GLU A 39 -3.49 7.17 -1.27
N SER A 40 -2.50 6.48 -1.84
CA SER A 40 -2.63 5.07 -2.20
C SER A 40 -2.97 4.21 -0.99
N THR A 41 -2.39 4.50 0.18
CA THR A 41 -2.68 3.74 1.41
C THR A 41 -4.16 3.78 1.83
N ALA A 42 -4.89 4.85 1.49
CA ALA A 42 -6.33 4.91 1.72
C ALA A 42 -7.14 3.96 0.82
N HIS A 43 -6.59 3.56 -0.33
CA HIS A 43 -7.28 2.78 -1.37
C HIS A 43 -6.69 1.39 -1.62
N CYS A 44 -5.54 1.05 -1.03
CA CYS A 44 -4.90 -0.26 -1.22
C CYS A 44 -5.85 -1.43 -0.88
N ARG A 45 -6.67 -1.28 0.15
CA ARG A 45 -7.65 -2.29 0.60
C ARG A 45 -8.78 -2.54 -0.41
N GLU A 46 -9.00 -1.61 -1.33
CA GLU A 46 -9.99 -1.70 -2.40
C GLU A 46 -9.37 -2.30 -3.68
N SER A 47 -8.07 -2.07 -3.89
CA SER A 47 -7.34 -2.48 -5.10
C SER A 47 -6.04 -3.22 -4.78
N GLY A 48 -6.07 -4.55 -4.99
CA GLY A 48 -4.87 -5.39 -4.89
C GLY A 48 -3.76 -4.98 -5.86
N ARG A 49 -4.15 -4.45 -7.02
CA ARG A 49 -3.20 -3.93 -8.00
C ARG A 49 -2.51 -2.66 -7.49
N LEU A 50 -3.25 -1.73 -6.89
CA LEU A 50 -2.67 -0.51 -6.29
C LEU A 50 -1.74 -0.85 -5.13
N THR A 51 -2.13 -1.81 -4.28
CA THR A 51 -1.27 -2.35 -3.21
C THR A 51 0.05 -2.83 -3.77
N TRP A 52 0.02 -3.62 -4.85
CA TRP A 52 1.21 -4.18 -5.47
C TRP A 52 2.11 -3.12 -6.09
N VAL A 53 1.55 -2.19 -6.87
CA VAL A 53 2.31 -1.09 -7.49
C VAL A 53 2.99 -0.25 -6.43
N THR A 54 2.27 0.08 -5.36
CA THR A 54 2.83 0.87 -4.24
C THR A 54 3.97 0.11 -3.57
N LEU A 55 3.79 -1.18 -3.29
CA LEU A 55 4.81 -2.02 -2.66
C LEU A 55 6.06 -2.17 -3.53
N ASP A 56 5.91 -2.52 -4.80
CA ASP A 56 7.03 -2.68 -5.74
C ASP A 56 7.82 -1.38 -5.87
N TRP A 57 7.13 -0.24 -5.95
CA TRP A 57 7.78 1.06 -5.99
C TRP A 57 8.55 1.36 -4.69
N LEU A 58 7.95 1.10 -3.52
CA LEU A 58 8.63 1.25 -2.23
C LEU A 58 9.93 0.44 -2.18
N ILE A 59 9.90 -0.83 -2.59
CA ILE A 59 11.06 -1.72 -2.59
C ILE A 59 12.21 -1.14 -3.44
N ARG A 60 11.88 -0.53 -4.58
CA ARG A 60 12.89 -0.02 -5.54
C ARG A 60 13.39 1.39 -5.23
N HIS A 61 12.58 2.22 -4.57
CA HIS A 61 12.80 3.66 -4.50
C HIS A 61 12.82 4.23 -3.08
N VAL A 62 12.88 3.38 -2.04
CA VAL A 62 12.90 3.83 -0.63
C VAL A 62 13.97 4.88 -0.33
N GLU A 63 15.13 4.82 -0.98
CA GLU A 63 16.21 5.80 -0.79
C GLU A 63 15.78 7.22 -1.14
N GLN A 64 14.85 7.39 -2.09
CA GLN A 64 14.38 8.68 -2.58
C GLN A 64 13.30 9.31 -1.69
N LEU A 65 12.77 8.56 -0.73
CA LEU A 65 11.67 9.01 0.12
C LEU A 65 12.11 9.94 1.25
N ASP A 66 11.37 11.02 1.43
CA ASP A 66 11.35 11.82 2.65
C ASP A 66 10.38 11.22 3.67
N GLU A 67 10.93 10.58 4.71
CA GLU A 67 10.19 9.89 5.77
C GLU A 67 9.23 10.83 6.52
N ASN A 68 9.67 12.06 6.80
CA ASN A 68 8.88 13.03 7.56
C ASN A 68 7.70 13.51 6.73
N ARG A 69 7.93 13.78 5.44
CA ARG A 69 6.87 14.15 4.50
C ARG A 69 5.90 13.00 4.31
N LEU A 70 6.37 11.76 4.14
CA LEU A 70 5.53 10.58 3.99
C LEU A 70 4.59 10.39 5.19
N LEU A 71 5.13 10.44 6.40
CA LEU A 71 4.34 10.30 7.63
C LEU A 71 3.34 11.44 7.79
N ARG A 72 3.73 12.68 7.46
CA ARG A 72 2.83 13.85 7.53
C ARG A 72 1.69 13.73 6.52
N GLU A 73 1.98 13.37 5.28
CA GLU A 73 0.94 13.21 4.25
C GLU A 73 0.02 12.04 4.58
N THR A 74 0.57 10.91 5.05
CA THR A 74 -0.23 9.72 5.40
C THR A 74 -1.18 10.01 6.55
N ARG A 75 -0.76 10.77 7.58
CA ARG A 75 -1.68 11.23 8.64
C ARG A 75 -2.81 12.12 8.13
N LYS A 76 -2.58 12.86 7.05
CA LYS A 76 -3.54 13.83 6.51
C LYS A 76 -4.57 13.17 5.60
N ARG A 77 -4.16 12.20 4.77
CA ARG A 77 -4.98 11.68 3.67
C ARG A 77 -4.89 10.16 3.44
N GLY A 78 -4.14 9.46 4.28
CA GLY A 78 -3.84 8.04 4.12
C GLY A 78 -4.21 7.21 5.34
N ASP A 79 -3.69 5.99 5.38
CA ASP A 79 -3.84 5.05 6.47
C ASP A 79 -2.45 4.60 6.96
N LEU A 80 -2.11 4.96 8.20
CA LEU A 80 -0.82 4.61 8.80
C LEU A 80 -0.66 3.11 9.02
N SER A 81 -1.73 2.38 9.28
CA SER A 81 -1.67 0.93 9.47
C SER A 81 -1.38 0.21 8.16
N VAL A 82 -1.96 0.69 7.05
CA VAL A 82 -1.66 0.22 5.70
C VAL A 82 -0.23 0.62 5.29
N LEU A 83 0.20 1.86 5.57
CA LEU A 83 1.59 2.27 5.31
C LEU A 83 2.59 1.37 6.04
N GLY A 84 2.33 1.13 7.33
CA GLY A 84 3.15 0.26 8.16
C GLY A 84 3.25 -1.15 7.60
N LEU A 85 2.11 -1.73 7.20
CA LEU A 85 2.06 -3.03 6.53
C LEU A 85 2.89 -3.06 5.23
N LEU A 86 2.76 -2.04 4.38
CA LEU A 86 3.52 -1.95 3.13
C LEU A 86 5.01 -1.83 3.38
N CYS A 87 5.43 -1.03 4.36
CA CYS A 87 6.84 -0.93 4.75
C CYS A 87 7.37 -2.22 5.35
N ASP A 88 6.59 -2.94 6.17
CA ASP A 88 6.96 -4.23 6.74
C ASP A 88 7.15 -5.28 5.64
N ALA A 89 6.18 -5.38 4.72
CA ALA A 89 6.27 -6.25 3.55
C ALA A 89 7.46 -5.92 2.65
N ALA A 90 7.75 -4.63 2.43
CA ALA A 90 8.92 -4.19 1.66
C ALA A 90 10.23 -4.57 2.37
N ASN A 91 10.29 -4.36 3.69
CA ASN A 91 11.46 -4.65 4.50
C ASN A 91 11.79 -6.14 4.56
N LEU A 92 10.78 -7.03 4.46
CA LEU A 92 11.01 -8.47 4.32
C LEU A 92 11.69 -8.86 3.01
N ARG A 93 11.55 -8.05 1.95
CA ARG A 93 12.15 -8.29 0.62
C ARG A 93 13.50 -7.60 0.46
N GLY A 94 13.61 -6.38 0.96
CA GLY A 94 14.82 -5.57 0.93
C GLY A 94 14.92 -4.78 2.23
N PRO A 95 15.60 -5.33 3.26
CA PRO A 95 15.73 -4.64 4.54
C PRO A 95 16.34 -3.25 4.36
N HIS A 96 15.69 -2.23 4.91
CA HIS A 96 16.18 -0.87 4.80
C HIS A 96 15.83 -0.05 6.06
N PRO A 97 16.79 0.69 6.66
CA PRO A 97 16.55 1.44 7.90
C PRO A 97 15.40 2.45 7.82
N LYS A 98 15.13 3.02 6.63
CA LYS A 98 13.98 3.92 6.43
C LYS A 98 12.65 3.22 6.66
N PHE A 99 12.50 1.95 6.25
CA PHE A 99 11.27 1.21 6.52
C PHE A 99 11.07 1.04 8.02
N GLU A 100 12.12 0.66 8.76
CA GLU A 100 12.03 0.55 10.21
C GLU A 100 11.65 1.86 10.89
N ARG A 101 12.24 2.98 10.47
CA ARG A 101 11.93 4.31 11.03
C ARG A 101 10.49 4.72 10.74
N VAL A 102 10.00 4.49 9.51
CA VAL A 102 8.59 4.73 9.17
C VAL A 102 7.66 3.83 9.97
N MET A 103 7.96 2.52 10.06
CA MET A 103 7.15 1.56 10.81
C MET A 103 7.00 1.92 12.29
N ARG A 104 8.05 2.46 12.94
CA ARG A 104 7.98 2.92 14.34
C ARG A 104 6.97 4.05 14.56
N ALA A 105 6.64 4.81 13.53
CA ALA A 105 5.65 5.89 13.58
C ALA A 105 4.24 5.45 13.15
N CYS A 106 4.11 4.23 12.64
CA CYS A 106 2.84 3.61 12.28
C CYS A 106 2.27 2.79 13.45
N LYS A 107 0.97 2.50 13.41
CA LYS A 107 0.31 1.60 14.36
C LYS A 107 -0.52 0.55 13.60
N PRO A 108 -0.63 -0.69 14.08
CA PRO A 108 -1.58 -1.67 13.56
C PRO A 108 -3.02 -1.14 13.55
N SER A 109 -3.88 -1.74 12.72
CA SER A 109 -5.32 -1.45 12.76
C SER A 109 -5.89 -1.77 14.15
N ASP A 110 -6.89 -1.03 14.61
CA ASP A 110 -7.47 -1.23 15.95
C ASP A 110 -8.29 -2.54 16.03
N THR A 111 -8.67 -3.12 14.88
CA THR A 111 -9.43 -4.37 14.79
C THR A 111 -8.82 -5.33 13.79
N VAL A 112 -8.89 -6.64 14.08
CA VAL A 112 -8.49 -7.68 13.13
C VAL A 112 -9.54 -7.84 12.05
N GLU A 113 -9.18 -7.59 10.79
CA GLU A 113 -10.11 -7.64 9.66
C GLU A 113 -9.45 -8.09 8.35
N PRO A 114 -10.23 -8.56 7.36
CA PRO A 114 -9.69 -8.82 6.03
C PRO A 114 -9.05 -7.57 5.44
N PHE A 115 -7.84 -7.71 4.90
CA PHE A 115 -7.16 -6.59 4.26
C PHE A 115 -7.96 -6.07 3.07
N PHE A 116 -8.28 -6.97 2.13
CA PHE A 116 -9.10 -6.65 0.97
C PHE A 116 -10.59 -6.70 1.32
N GLN A 117 -11.29 -5.58 1.20
CA GLN A 117 -12.69 -5.46 1.59
C GLN A 117 -13.61 -6.44 0.82
N ARG A 118 -13.27 -6.78 -0.43
CA ARG A 118 -14.01 -7.77 -1.23
C ARG A 118 -14.01 -9.18 -0.61
N VAL A 119 -12.98 -9.54 0.16
CA VAL A 119 -12.88 -10.86 0.80
C VAL A 119 -13.93 -11.00 1.90
N ALA A 120 -14.22 -9.91 2.63
CA ALA A 120 -15.26 -9.91 3.66
C ALA A 120 -16.66 -10.25 3.13
N ARG A 121 -16.90 -10.11 1.82
CA ARG A 121 -18.20 -10.41 1.20
C ARG A 121 -18.42 -11.91 0.92
N SER A 122 -17.37 -12.74 1.00
CA SER A 122 -17.46 -14.18 0.75
C SER A 122 -17.07 -14.98 2.00
N ARG A 123 -18.00 -15.77 2.54
CA ARG A 123 -17.77 -16.60 3.73
C ARG A 123 -16.63 -17.60 3.53
N LEU A 124 -16.57 -18.23 2.35
CA LEU A 124 -15.51 -19.18 2.00
C LEU A 124 -14.15 -18.46 1.93
N ALA A 125 -14.09 -17.34 1.22
CA ALA A 125 -12.83 -16.58 1.08
C ALA A 125 -12.34 -16.07 2.43
N LEU A 126 -13.25 -15.61 3.30
CA LEU A 126 -12.93 -15.18 4.66
C LEU A 126 -12.36 -16.32 5.50
N ALA A 127 -13.00 -17.49 5.50
CA ALA A 127 -12.53 -18.65 6.26
C ALA A 127 -11.13 -19.11 5.81
N LEU A 128 -10.90 -19.18 4.49
CA LEU A 128 -9.59 -19.51 3.92
C LEU A 128 -8.52 -18.46 4.28
N THR A 129 -8.90 -17.18 4.25
CA THR A 129 -8.01 -16.06 4.60
C THR A 129 -7.64 -16.06 6.08
N GLN A 130 -8.56 -16.43 6.97
CA GLN A 130 -8.30 -16.53 8.41
C GLN A 130 -7.28 -17.64 8.73
N GLN A 131 -7.46 -18.81 8.13
CA GLN A 131 -6.59 -19.97 8.35
C GLN A 131 -5.16 -19.73 7.84
N ASN A 132 -5.05 -19.10 6.66
CA ASN A 132 -3.79 -18.96 5.94
C ASN A 132 -3.22 -17.54 5.95
N ALA A 133 -3.66 -16.68 6.86
CA ALA A 133 -3.17 -15.29 6.91
C ALA A 133 -1.66 -15.24 7.12
N LEU A 134 -0.99 -14.53 6.22
CA LEU A 134 0.46 -14.30 6.26
C LEU A 134 0.84 -13.52 7.52
N GLU A 135 1.98 -13.88 8.11
CA GLU A 135 2.42 -13.31 9.39
C GLU A 135 2.56 -11.78 9.32
N VAL A 136 3.09 -11.25 8.21
CA VAL A 136 3.22 -9.81 7.99
C VAL A 136 1.87 -9.10 8.11
N PHE A 137 0.78 -9.65 7.57
CA PHE A 137 -0.54 -9.04 7.73
C PHE A 137 -1.05 -9.14 9.17
N ARG A 138 -0.81 -10.27 9.84
CA ARG A 138 -1.23 -10.47 11.23
C ARG A 138 -0.60 -9.44 12.17
N ARG A 139 0.68 -9.08 11.97
CA ARG A 139 1.36 -8.03 12.76
C ARG A 139 0.66 -6.67 12.69
N TRP A 140 -0.05 -6.40 11.59
CA TRP A 140 -0.78 -5.15 11.35
C TRP A 140 -2.29 -5.26 11.58
N ASN A 141 -2.75 -6.35 12.22
CA ASN A 141 -4.17 -6.68 12.44
C ASN A 141 -4.97 -6.82 11.15
N TYR A 142 -4.34 -7.35 10.11
CA TYR A 142 -5.00 -7.69 8.86
C TYR A 142 -4.97 -9.19 8.58
N LEU A 143 -5.95 -9.65 7.83
CA LEU A 143 -6.03 -11.00 7.32
C LEU A 143 -5.91 -10.98 5.80
N CYS A 144 -4.83 -11.58 5.29
CA CYS A 144 -4.63 -11.82 3.87
C CYS A 144 -3.77 -13.07 3.69
N SER A 145 -4.27 -14.03 2.92
CA SER A 145 -3.55 -15.28 2.62
C SER A 145 -2.62 -15.17 1.42
N GLU A 146 -2.77 -14.13 0.61
CA GLU A 146 -1.98 -13.93 -0.60
C GLU A 146 -1.51 -12.48 -0.70
N LEU A 147 -0.20 -12.30 -0.58
CA LEU A 147 0.47 -11.39 -1.50
C LEU A 147 0.82 -12.25 -2.70
N ARG A 148 0.26 -11.97 -3.89
CA ARG A 148 0.83 -12.56 -5.10
C ARG A 148 2.31 -12.16 -5.10
N TYR A 149 3.18 -13.16 -5.00
CA TYR A 149 4.63 -13.02 -4.84
C TYR A 149 5.10 -12.54 -3.44
N LEU A 150 4.70 -13.23 -2.35
CA LEU A 150 5.63 -13.53 -1.24
C LEU A 150 6.31 -14.87 -1.49
#